data_AF-A0A6G2D697-F1
#
_entry.id   AF-A0A6G2D697-F1
#
_cell.length_a   1.000
_cell.length_b   1.000
_cell.length_c   1.000
_cell.angle_alpha   90.00
_cell.angle_beta   90.00
_cell.angle_gamma   90.00
#
_symmetry.space_group_name_H-M   'P 1'
#
loop_
_entity.id
_entity.type
_entity.pdbx_description
1 polymer ?
#
loop_
_entity_poly.entity_id
_entity_poly.type
_entity_poly.pdbx_seq_one_letter_code
_entity_poly.pdbx_strand_id
1 'polypeptide(L)'
;GQKLGGIPVLGSYDQLPELAKRHQIEKVIVAIPSLDPSEYERILKMCNQLGLKCYKMPKIESVVQGLHPQVGGFQKIDITDLLGRKEIQLDES
;
A
#
# COMPACT_ATOMS: atom_id res chain seq x y z
N GLY A 1 22.22 -10.05 5.50
CA GLY A 1 20.88 -9.60 5.08
C GLY A 1 20.21 -8.88 6.22
N GLN A 2 19.49 -7.80 5.94
CA GLN A 2 18.77 -7.02 6.95
C GLN A 2 17.53 -7.78 7.44
N LYS A 3 17.20 -7.66 8.72
CA LYS A 3 16.01 -8.28 9.34
C LYS A 3 15.27 -7.25 10.18
N LEU A 4 13.95 -7.34 10.19
CA LEU A 4 13.06 -6.53 11.02
C LEU A 4 12.19 -7.47 11.85
N GLY A 5 12.26 -7.40 13.18
CA GLY A 5 11.50 -8.31 14.05
C GLY A 5 11.78 -9.80 13.79
N GLY A 6 12.99 -10.15 13.34
CA GLY A 6 13.35 -11.52 12.96
C GLY A 6 12.95 -11.93 11.53
N ILE A 7 12.13 -11.12 10.84
CA ILE A 7 11.69 -11.36 9.46
C ILE A 7 12.71 -10.76 8.47
N PRO A 8 13.12 -11.48 7.41
CA PRO A 8 14.07 -10.97 6.43
C PRO A 8 13.49 -9.84 5.57
N VAL A 9 14.29 -8.80 5.35
CA VAL A 9 14.00 -7.76 4.36
C VAL A 9 14.49 -8.27 3.01
N LEU A 10 13.57 -8.48 2.07
CA LEU A 10 13.87 -9.09 0.76
C LEU A 10 14.45 -8.11 -0.27
N GLY A 11 14.24 -6.81 -0.09
CA GLY A 11 14.72 -5.79 -1.03
C GLY A 11 13.86 -4.53 -1.07
N SER A 12 14.09 -3.70 -2.09
CA SER A 12 13.25 -2.54 -2.42
C SER A 12 11.94 -3.00 -3.09
N TYR A 13 10.92 -2.15 -3.04
CA TYR A 13 9.68 -2.38 -3.78
C TYR A 13 9.91 -2.39 -5.31
N ASP A 14 10.99 -1.81 -5.82
CA ASP A 14 11.36 -1.91 -7.24
C ASP A 14 11.65 -3.35 -7.68
N GLN A 15 12.03 -4.21 -6.74
CA GLN A 15 12.29 -5.64 -6.97
C GLN A 15 11.02 -6.49 -6.84
N LEU A 16 9.87 -5.87 -6.55
CA LEU A 16 8.59 -6.54 -6.39
C LEU A 16 8.22 -7.44 -7.58
N PRO A 17 8.49 -7.12 -8.87
CA PRO A 17 8.19 -8.02 -9.99
C PRO A 17 8.90 -9.38 -9.87
N GLU A 18 10.19 -9.36 -9.54
CA GLU A 18 10.98 -10.58 -9.39
C GLU A 18 10.59 -11.35 -8.13
N LEU A 19 10.38 -10.64 -7.03
CA LEU A 19 9.98 -11.22 -5.74
C LEU A 19 8.58 -11.83 -5.82
N ALA A 20 7.64 -11.17 -6.49
CA ALA A 20 6.27 -11.67 -6.67
C ALA A 20 6.26 -12.99 -7.43
N LYS A 21 7.06 -13.10 -8.50
CA LYS A 21 7.19 -14.34 -9.27
C LYS A 21 7.88 -15.44 -8.46
N ARG A 22 8.98 -15.11 -7.76
CA ARG A 22 9.76 -16.08 -6.98
C ARG A 22 8.96 -16.65 -5.80
N HIS A 23 8.17 -15.81 -5.14
CA HIS A 23 7.46 -16.17 -3.91
C HIS A 23 5.96 -16.41 -4.11
N GLN A 24 5.46 -16.36 -5.36
CA GLN A 24 4.04 -16.52 -5.70
C GLN A 24 3.13 -15.61 -4.85
N ILE A 25 3.53 -14.34 -4.77
CA ILE A 25 2.79 -13.35 -3.97
C ILE A 25 1.44 -13.10 -4.63
N GLU A 26 0.36 -13.09 -3.83
CA GLU A 26 -0.99 -12.76 -4.30
C GLU A 26 -1.49 -11.41 -3.77
N LYS A 27 -0.92 -10.96 -2.64
CA LYS A 27 -1.37 -9.78 -1.89
C LYS A 27 -0.19 -8.96 -1.39
N VAL A 28 -0.32 -7.64 -1.49
CA VAL A 28 0.66 -6.67 -1.01
C VAL A 28 -0.02 -5.69 -0.06
N ILE A 29 0.61 -5.41 1.08
CA ILE A 29 0.13 -4.43 2.05
C ILE A 29 1.13 -3.28 2.13
N VAL A 30 0.68 -2.07 1.82
CA VAL A 30 1.48 -0.84 1.96
C VAL A 30 1.29 -0.30 3.37
N ALA A 31 2.29 -0.55 4.21
CA ALA A 31 2.31 -0.16 5.62
C ALA A 31 2.95 1.22 5.86
N ILE A 32 2.78 2.16 4.93
CA ILE A 32 3.32 3.53 5.01
C ILE A 32 2.14 4.50 4.88
N PRO A 33 1.43 4.83 5.99
CA PRO A 33 0.20 5.62 5.93
C PRO A 33 0.46 7.05 5.45
N SER A 34 1.66 7.58 5.68
CA SER A 34 2.14 8.92 5.31
C SER A 34 2.85 8.97 3.94
N LEU A 35 2.77 7.90 3.14
CA LEU A 35 3.40 7.88 1.82
C LEU A 35 2.77 8.94 0.91
N ASP A 36 3.61 9.61 0.12
CA ASP A 36 3.16 10.58 -0.87
C ASP A 36 2.17 9.94 -1.87
N PRO A 37 1.09 10.63 -2.28
CA PRO A 37 0.13 10.09 -3.23
C PRO A 37 0.73 9.62 -4.56
N SER A 38 1.79 10.27 -5.05
CA SER A 38 2.43 9.91 -6.33
C SER A 38 3.22 8.59 -6.23
N GLU A 39 3.96 8.40 -5.14
CA GLU A 39 4.63 7.13 -4.83
C GLU A 39 3.60 6.01 -4.58
N TYR A 40 2.48 6.37 -3.95
CA TYR A 40 1.37 5.44 -3.75
C TYR A 40 0.79 4.95 -5.08
N GLU A 41 0.54 5.86 -6.03
CA GLU A 41 0.08 5.55 -7.39
C GLU A 41 1.07 4.64 -8.13
N ARG A 42 2.38 4.90 -7.97
CA ARG A 42 3.44 4.09 -8.58
C ARG A 42 3.40 2.64 -8.09
N ILE A 43 3.26 2.43 -6.78
CA ILE A 43 3.16 1.09 -6.18
C ILE A 43 1.88 0.38 -6.66
N LEU A 44 0.74 1.08 -6.72
CA LEU A 44 -0.52 0.50 -7.19
C LEU A 44 -0.44 0.08 -8.66
N LYS A 45 0.14 0.91 -9.53
CA LYS A 45 0.35 0.56 -10.94
C LYS A 45 1.19 -0.70 -11.09
N MET A 46 2.26 -0.81 -10.33
CA MET A 46 3.12 -2.00 -10.31
C MET A 46 2.35 -3.24 -9.82
N CYS A 47 1.63 -3.13 -8.69
CA CYS A 47 0.74 -4.19 -8.19
C CYS A 47 -0.24 -4.68 -9.28
N ASN A 48 -0.92 -3.75 -9.96
CA ASN A 48 -1.90 -4.06 -11.00
C ASN A 48 -1.28 -4.76 -12.21
N GLN A 49 -0.13 -4.29 -12.69
CA GLN A 49 0.60 -4.93 -13.80
C GLN A 49 1.01 -6.37 -13.49
N LEU A 50 1.25 -6.66 -12.20
CA LEU A 50 1.62 -7.99 -11.71
C LEU A 50 0.39 -8.85 -11.31
N GLY A 51 -0.84 -8.32 -11.42
CA GLY A 51 -2.06 -9.00 -10.99
C GLY A 51 -2.20 -9.15 -9.47
N LEU A 52 -1.46 -8.35 -8.69
CA LEU A 52 -1.43 -8.42 -7.23
C LEU A 52 -2.55 -7.60 -6.61
N LYS A 53 -3.17 -8.14 -5.55
CA LYS A 53 -4.14 -7.38 -4.74
C LYS A 53 -3.39 -6.47 -3.77
N CYS A 54 -3.48 -5.17 -3.98
CA CYS A 54 -2.82 -4.16 -3.17
C CYS A 54 -3.78 -3.64 -2.06
N TYR A 55 -3.28 -3.47 -0.84
CA TYR A 55 -4.03 -3.02 0.33
C TYR A 55 -3.27 -1.90 1.07
N LYS A 56 -3.99 -0.95 1.67
CA LYS A 56 -3.41 0.09 2.54
C LYS A 56 -3.55 -0.26 4.00
N MET A 57 -2.54 0.08 4.78
CA MET A 57 -2.67 0.19 6.22
C MET A 57 -3.54 1.40 6.61
N PRO A 58 -4.57 1.22 7.45
CA PRO A 58 -5.40 2.33 7.93
C PRO A 58 -4.54 3.33 8.71
N LYS A 59 -5.02 4.58 8.82
CA LYS A 59 -4.34 5.60 9.62
C LYS A 59 -4.23 5.13 11.07
N ILE A 60 -3.07 5.37 11.69
CA ILE A 60 -2.81 4.94 13.07
C ILE A 60 -3.86 5.50 14.04
N GLU A 61 -4.36 6.71 13.79
CA GLU A 61 -5.38 7.42 14.58
C GLU A 61 -6.69 6.62 14.68
N SER A 62 -7.15 6.05 13.55
CA SER A 62 -8.40 5.27 13.52
C SER A 62 -8.25 3.88 14.13
N VAL A 63 -7.03 3.33 14.13
CA VAL A 63 -6.70 2.06 14.81
C VAL A 63 -6.66 2.27 16.32
N VAL A 64 -6.00 3.32 16.80
CA VAL A 64 -5.85 3.63 18.23
C VAL A 64 -7.18 4.02 18.87
N GLN A 65 -8.08 4.67 18.14
CA GLN A 65 -9.43 5.02 18.61
C GLN A 65 -10.40 3.83 18.65
N GLY A 66 -9.98 2.61 18.24
CA GLY A 66 -10.82 1.42 18.26
C GLY A 66 -11.95 1.42 17.22
N LEU A 67 -11.94 2.36 16.27
CA LEU A 67 -12.95 2.49 15.21
C LEU A 67 -12.81 1.41 14.13
N HIS A 68 -11.69 0.68 14.09
CA HIS A 68 -11.50 -0.46 13.19
C HIS A 68 -11.39 -1.78 13.97
N PRO A 69 -12.16 -2.82 13.60
CA PRO A 69 -12.07 -4.13 14.24
C PRO A 69 -10.69 -4.75 13.99
N GLN A 70 -10.21 -5.45 15.02
CA GLN A 70 -8.88 -6.07 15.12
C GLN A 70 -8.61 -7.16 14.06
N VAL A 71 -9.61 -7.45 13.20
CA VAL A 71 -9.57 -8.43 12.12
C VAL A 71 -10.18 -7.76 10.87
N GLY A 72 -9.37 -7.15 10.02
CA GLY A 72 -9.82 -6.66 8.70
C GLY A 72 -9.61 -5.18 8.35
N GLY A 73 -8.82 -4.43 9.11
CA GLY A 73 -8.59 -2.98 8.87
C GLY A 73 -7.86 -2.59 7.58
N PHE A 74 -7.42 -3.54 6.75
CA PHE A 74 -6.71 -3.24 5.51
C PHE A 74 -7.69 -2.85 4.39
N GLN A 75 -7.60 -1.61 3.93
CA GLN A 75 -8.44 -1.11 2.86
C GLN A 75 -7.92 -1.63 1.52
N LYS A 76 -8.71 -2.46 0.82
CA LYS A 76 -8.44 -2.84 -0.57
C LYS A 76 -8.50 -1.57 -1.41
N ILE A 77 -7.54 -1.40 -2.31
CA ILE A 77 -7.51 -0.24 -3.21
C ILE A 77 -7.63 -0.70 -4.64
N ASP A 78 -8.39 0.06 -5.40
CA ASP A 78 -8.53 -0.13 -6.83
C ASP A 78 -7.95 1.09 -7.59
N ILE A 79 -7.65 0.93 -8.88
CA ILE A 79 -7.16 2.04 -9.71
C ILE A 79 -8.19 3.17 -9.79
N THR A 80 -9.48 2.86 -9.61
CA THR A 80 -10.57 3.84 -9.57
C THR A 80 -10.52 4.76 -8.35
N ASP A 81 -9.93 4.33 -7.23
CA ASP A 81 -9.68 5.22 -6.07
C ASP A 81 -8.70 6.35 -6.42
N LEU A 82 -7.81 6.15 -7.41
CA LEU A 82 -6.87 7.17 -7.87
C LEU A 82 -7.55 8.26 -8.71
N LEU A 83 -8.64 7.92 -9.42
CA LEU A 83 -9.43 8.91 -10.17
C LEU A 83 -10.24 9.81 -9.23
N GLY A 84 -10.64 9.30 -8.05
CA GLY A 84 -11.40 10.05 -7.05
C GLY A 84 -10.55 10.88 -6.07
N ARG A 85 -9.22 10.74 -6.07
CA ARG A 85 -8.30 11.40 -5.12
C ARG A 85 -7.32 12.39 -5.74
N LYS A 86 -7.55 12.86 -6.97
CA LYS A 86 -7.14 14.22 -7.31
C LYS A 86 -8.13 15.15 -6.63
N GLU A 87 -8.00 15.32 -5.31
CA GLU A 87 -8.61 16.46 -4.66
C GLU A 87 -8.09 17.71 -5.37
N ILE A 88 -9.04 18.43 -5.94
CA ILE A 88 -8.91 19.77 -6.51
C ILE A 88 -8.13 20.60 -5.49
N GLN A 89 -6.93 21.05 -5.84
CA GLN A 89 -6.30 22.16 -5.12
C GLN A 89 -7.18 23.38 -5.42
N LEU A 90 -8.14 23.65 -4.54
CA LEU A 90 -8.79 24.96 -4.50
C LEU A 90 -7.77 25.90 -3.86
N ASP A 91 -6.97 26.54 -4.70
CA ASP A 91 -6.29 27.78 -4.35
C ASP A 91 -7.38 28.82 -4.05
N GLU A 92 -7.64 29.08 -2.76
CA GLU A 92 -8.36 30.29 -2.35
C GLU A 92 -7.38 31.47 -2.47
N SER A 93 -7.65 32.36 -3.43
CA SER A 93 -6.98 33.67 -3.59
C SER A 93 -7.53 34.70 -2.63
#